data_AF-A0A9D7W0N4-F1
#
_entry.id   AF-A0A9D7W0N4-F1
#
_cell.length_a   1.000
_cell.length_b   1.000
_cell.length_c   1.000
_cell.angle_alpha   90.00
_cell.angle_beta   90.00
_cell.angle_gamma   90.00
#
_symmetry.space_group_name_H-M   'P 1'
#
loop_
_entity.id
_entity.type
_entity.pdbx_description
1 polymer ?
#
loop_
_entity_poly.entity_id
_entity_poly.type
_entity_poly.pdbx_seq_one_letter_code
_entity_poly.pdbx_strand_id
1 'polypeptide(L)'
;MNSTYLKYFLLGWLIFFGVRDVGAAEQGEPARLLVVTVTKGFRHGSIETAEPVLEKLGRETGLFHVDFLRMPPNRPPQPKRPRRGKNVTDKKWAQIEAQYKDKQKAFQKADQPWQQVLQQKFAIAFSPESLAQFDGVMFVSTTGDLPIPDIGAFLQWIQEGHAFIGVHAASDTLKSSDAYVEMIGGNFAGHPWTAKGEHGFVNHDPTHPIVKMFPERFRWKDEIYQYGPRYNPDNVRVLLSIDMAASTPKNPWHVPVSWVRDYGRGHVFYTNLGHNNETWSDDAFQKHFTEGTAWALGRFDAPSKPNPSIQAAEYLRSAVAAAGELEGMEHDALRAQVDAKIAADPSWATQMRPQVVALRSLNGEKLSTALKKLVEDIQ
;
A
#
# COMPACT_ATOMS: atom_id res chain seq x y z
N MET A 1 20.00 -32.50 80.48
CA MET A 1 20.06 -33.95 80.17
C MET A 1 19.69 -34.14 78.70
N ASN A 2 20.57 -34.84 77.99
CA ASN A 2 20.55 -35.35 76.61
C ASN A 2 19.17 -35.58 75.96
N SER A 3 19.03 -35.28 74.68
CA SER A 3 19.24 -36.30 73.63
C SER A 3 18.96 -35.76 72.22
N THR A 4 20.01 -35.87 71.41
CA THR A 4 20.12 -35.98 69.96
C THR A 4 18.89 -36.54 69.23
N TYR A 5 18.47 -35.93 68.12
CA TYR A 5 18.02 -36.65 66.92
C TYR A 5 18.27 -35.82 65.65
N LEU A 6 19.21 -36.32 64.85
CA LEU A 6 19.53 -35.90 63.49
C LEU A 6 18.46 -36.48 62.54
N LYS A 7 17.82 -35.65 61.72
CA LYS A 7 17.04 -36.09 60.55
C LYS A 7 17.43 -35.24 59.34
N TYR A 8 18.00 -35.93 58.36
CA TYR A 8 18.33 -35.45 57.02
C TYR A 8 17.06 -35.00 56.30
N PHE A 9 17.07 -33.80 55.70
CA PHE A 9 16.15 -33.42 54.65
C PHE A 9 16.94 -32.91 53.44
N LEU A 10 16.71 -33.59 52.31
CA LEU A 10 17.22 -33.25 50.98
C LEU A 10 16.76 -31.85 50.58
N LEU A 11 17.71 -31.00 50.18
CA LEU A 11 17.44 -29.71 49.56
C LEU A 11 17.10 -29.94 48.08
N GLY A 12 15.82 -30.06 47.77
CA GLY A 12 15.34 -30.02 46.39
C GLY A 12 15.39 -28.58 45.85
N TRP A 13 16.26 -28.32 44.88
CA TRP A 13 16.25 -27.09 44.10
C TRP A 13 15.06 -27.11 43.14
N LEU A 14 13.99 -26.38 43.48
CA LEU A 14 12.93 -26.02 42.53
C LEU A 14 13.44 -24.85 41.68
N ILE A 15 13.84 -25.16 40.44
CA ILE A 15 14.05 -24.14 39.41
C ILE A 15 12.67 -23.63 39.00
N PHE A 16 12.30 -22.45 39.50
CA PHE A 16 11.20 -21.68 38.95
C PHE A 16 11.61 -21.21 37.54
N PHE A 17 11.05 -21.83 36.51
CA PHE A 17 10.93 -21.18 35.20
C PHE A 17 9.93 -20.03 35.38
N GLY A 18 10.43 -18.88 35.80
CA GLY A 18 9.67 -17.64 35.70
C GLY A 18 9.30 -17.42 34.25
N VAL A 19 8.00 -17.38 33.97
CA VAL A 19 7.45 -16.81 32.74
C VAL A 19 8.03 -15.40 32.67
N ARG A 20 9.02 -15.20 31.79
CA ARG A 20 9.43 -13.86 31.40
C ARG A 20 8.22 -13.26 30.71
N ASP A 21 7.62 -12.29 31.40
CA ASP A 21 6.84 -11.26 30.76
C ASP A 21 7.61 -10.81 29.51
N VAL A 22 6.97 -10.87 28.34
CA VAL A 22 7.55 -10.44 27.07
C VAL A 22 7.53 -8.90 27.04
N GLY A 23 8.18 -8.29 28.02
CA GLY A 23 8.43 -6.87 28.11
C GLY A 23 9.76 -6.57 27.42
N ALA A 24 9.68 -5.82 26.32
CA ALA A 24 10.79 -5.16 25.65
C ALA A 24 12.02 -6.04 25.37
N ALA A 25 12.02 -6.71 24.21
CA ALA A 25 13.28 -6.92 23.51
C ALA A 25 13.99 -5.55 23.40
N GLU A 26 15.28 -5.48 23.74
CA GLU A 26 16.10 -4.25 23.71
C GLU A 26 15.85 -3.49 22.40
N GLN A 27 14.94 -2.50 22.44
CA GLN A 27 14.80 -1.60 21.32
C GLN A 27 16.05 -0.75 21.35
N GLY A 28 16.97 -0.99 20.41
CA GLY A 28 18.07 -0.07 20.13
C GLY A 28 17.54 1.35 19.84
N GLU A 29 18.43 2.30 19.55
CA GLU A 29 18.02 3.68 19.30
C GLU A 29 16.87 3.78 18.27
N PRO A 30 15.90 4.69 18.46
CA PRO A 30 14.80 4.88 17.52
C PRO A 30 15.34 5.12 16.11
N ALA A 31 14.76 4.43 15.12
CA ALA A 31 15.18 4.59 13.73
C ALA A 31 14.88 6.01 13.23
N ARG A 32 15.63 6.50 12.25
CA ARG A 32 15.38 7.80 11.61
C ARG A 32 14.70 7.59 10.26
N LEU A 33 13.52 8.17 10.08
CA LEU A 33 12.77 8.09 8.83
C LEU A 33 12.67 9.46 8.16
N LEU A 34 13.06 9.53 6.88
CA LEU A 34 12.74 10.67 6.04
C LEU A 34 11.32 10.49 5.49
N VAL A 35 10.38 11.29 5.98
CA VAL A 35 8.97 11.24 5.55
C VAL A 35 8.74 12.28 4.47
N VAL A 36 8.38 11.81 3.27
CA VAL A 36 8.08 12.65 2.12
C VAL A 36 6.57 12.80 1.98
N THR A 37 6.10 14.05 2.07
CA THR A 37 4.69 14.45 1.88
C THR A 37 4.50 15.43 0.71
N VAL A 38 5.52 15.49 -0.15
CA VAL A 38 5.51 16.28 -1.39
C VAL A 38 4.64 15.60 -2.44
N THR A 39 3.81 16.41 -3.10
CA THR A 39 2.93 15.95 -4.19
C THR A 39 3.11 16.84 -5.42
N LYS A 40 3.41 16.23 -6.56
CA LYS A 40 3.46 16.89 -7.87
C LYS A 40 2.18 16.69 -8.68
N GLY A 41 1.32 15.76 -8.25
CA GLY A 41 -0.04 15.54 -8.74
C GLY A 41 -1.10 16.01 -7.75
N PHE A 42 -2.09 15.15 -7.47
CA PHE A 42 -3.13 15.41 -6.48
C PHE A 42 -2.54 15.45 -5.07
N ARG A 43 -2.98 16.42 -4.24
CA ARG A 43 -2.63 16.50 -2.83
C ARG A 43 -3.78 15.96 -1.99
N HIS A 44 -3.53 14.86 -1.29
CA HIS A 44 -4.49 14.25 -0.38
C HIS A 44 -4.63 15.08 0.89
N GLY A 45 -5.87 15.31 1.33
CA GLY A 45 -6.16 16.01 2.58
C GLY A 45 -5.67 15.24 3.82
N SER A 46 -5.57 13.91 3.72
CA SER A 46 -5.08 13.06 4.81
C SER A 46 -3.64 13.29 5.19
N ILE A 47 -2.82 13.93 4.34
CA ILE A 47 -1.45 14.29 4.69
C ILE A 47 -1.41 15.13 5.97
N GLU A 48 -2.31 16.10 6.12
CA GLU A 48 -2.35 16.98 7.30
C GLU A 48 -2.70 16.23 8.59
N THR A 49 -3.46 15.13 8.47
CA THR A 49 -3.78 14.25 9.60
C THR A 49 -2.66 13.23 9.86
N ALA A 50 -2.03 12.72 8.79
CA ALA A 50 -1.01 11.70 8.85
C ALA A 50 0.26 12.19 9.56
N GLU A 51 0.76 13.37 9.21
CA GLU A 51 2.03 13.90 9.78
C GLU A 51 2.06 13.91 11.32
N PRO A 52 1.10 14.52 12.04
CA PRO A 52 1.10 14.50 13.51
C PRO A 52 0.84 13.09 14.09
N VAL A 53 0.09 12.23 13.39
CA VAL A 53 -0.11 10.83 13.81
C VAL A 53 1.21 10.07 13.72
N LEU A 54 2.01 10.25 12.68
CA LEU A 54 3.32 9.62 12.53
C LEU A 54 4.29 10.04 13.63
N GLU A 55 4.36 11.34 13.94
CA GLU A 55 5.16 11.85 15.07
C GLU A 55 4.70 11.25 16.41
N LYS A 56 3.37 11.16 16.61
CA LYS A 56 2.78 10.54 17.81
C LYS A 56 3.16 9.06 17.91
N LEU A 57 2.98 8.29 16.84
CA LEU A 57 3.29 6.85 16.82
C LEU A 57 4.77 6.60 17.08
N GLY A 58 5.66 7.32 16.40
CA GLY A 58 7.11 7.20 16.62
C GLY A 58 7.50 7.48 18.08
N ARG A 59 6.95 8.55 18.67
CA ARG A 59 7.20 8.93 20.07
C ARG A 59 6.63 7.93 21.07
N GLU A 60 5.39 7.49 20.90
CA GLU A 60 4.71 6.59 21.85
C GLU A 60 5.29 5.18 21.82
N THR A 61 5.75 4.72 20.66
CA THR A 61 6.29 3.37 20.49
C THR A 61 7.80 3.31 20.72
N GLY A 62 8.51 4.43 20.62
CA GLY A 62 9.97 4.48 20.64
C GLY A 62 10.63 3.90 19.38
N LEU A 63 9.86 3.52 18.36
CA LEU A 63 10.38 2.78 17.21
C LEU A 63 11.17 3.66 16.23
N PHE A 64 10.73 4.91 16.05
CA PHE A 64 11.32 5.82 15.07
C PHE A 64 11.08 7.30 15.37
N HIS A 65 11.94 8.15 14.81
CA HIS A 65 11.77 9.58 14.62
C HIS A 65 11.52 9.90 13.14
N VAL A 66 10.78 10.98 12.89
CA VAL A 66 10.44 11.41 11.53
C VAL A 66 11.01 12.80 11.24
N ASP A 67 11.68 12.94 10.11
CA ASP A 67 12.02 14.23 9.52
C ASP A 67 11.21 14.42 8.24
N PHE A 68 10.53 15.55 8.11
CA PHE A 68 9.61 15.78 6.99
C PHE A 68 10.26 16.55 5.84
N LEU A 69 10.20 15.96 4.65
CA LEU A 69 10.32 16.67 3.39
C LEU A 69 8.92 17.10 2.92
N ARG A 70 8.58 18.36 3.22
CA ARG A 70 7.28 18.99 2.88
C ARG A 70 7.36 19.84 1.61
N MET A 71 6.17 20.13 1.06
CA MET A 71 6.00 21.15 0.01
C MET A 71 6.55 22.51 0.48
N PRO A 72 7.36 23.23 -0.32
CA PRO A 72 7.70 24.60 0.00
C PRO A 72 6.42 25.46 0.11
N PRO A 73 6.37 26.43 1.03
CA PRO A 73 5.21 27.29 1.20
C PRO A 73 5.01 28.19 -0.02
N ASN A 74 3.85 28.87 -0.08
CA ASN A 74 3.59 29.97 -1.01
C ASN A 74 3.74 29.63 -2.50
N ARG A 75 3.36 28.40 -2.91
CA ARG A 75 3.26 28.06 -4.33
C ARG A 75 2.23 28.97 -5.00
N PRO A 76 2.53 29.60 -6.15
CA PRO A 76 1.52 30.30 -6.92
C PRO A 76 0.33 29.39 -7.25
N PRO A 77 -0.92 29.93 -7.29
CA PRO A 77 -2.09 29.11 -7.56
C PRO A 77 -2.09 28.63 -9.02
N GLN A 78 -2.17 27.32 -9.21
CA GLN A 78 -2.29 26.73 -10.55
C GLN A 78 -3.66 27.06 -11.16
N PRO A 79 -3.73 27.58 -12.40
CA PRO A 79 -5.00 27.84 -13.06
C PRO A 79 -5.75 26.54 -13.32
N LYS A 80 -7.04 26.52 -12.99
CA LYS A 80 -7.92 25.35 -13.24
C LYS A 80 -8.21 25.21 -14.73
N ARG A 81 -8.05 23.99 -15.26
CA ARG A 81 -8.42 23.68 -16.65
C ARG A 81 -9.93 23.93 -16.86
N PRO A 82 -10.32 24.76 -17.84
CA PRO A 82 -11.73 25.00 -18.11
C PRO A 82 -12.41 23.74 -18.66
N ARG A 83 -13.70 23.58 -18.38
CA ARG A 83 -14.56 22.56 -18.99
C ARG A 83 -15.55 23.24 -19.94
N ARG A 84 -15.76 22.66 -21.11
CA ARG A 84 -16.70 23.20 -22.10
C ARG A 84 -18.12 22.94 -21.62
N GLY A 85 -18.89 24.01 -21.41
CA GLY A 85 -20.31 23.91 -21.12
C GLY A 85 -21.11 23.50 -22.37
N LYS A 86 -22.25 22.83 -22.17
CA LYS A 86 -23.12 22.33 -23.25
C LYS A 86 -23.52 23.41 -24.26
N ASN A 87 -23.64 24.67 -23.83
CA ASN A 87 -24.12 25.79 -24.63
C ASN A 87 -23.01 26.79 -25.03
N VAL A 88 -21.74 26.39 -24.95
CA VAL A 88 -20.61 27.26 -25.31
C VAL A 88 -20.29 27.10 -26.80
N THR A 89 -20.43 28.19 -27.57
CA THR A 89 -20.08 28.22 -29.00
C THR A 89 -18.59 27.98 -29.21
N ASP A 90 -18.19 27.48 -30.40
CA ASP A 90 -16.78 27.23 -30.70
C ASP A 90 -15.92 28.49 -30.59
N LYS A 91 -16.44 29.64 -31.05
CA LYS A 91 -15.76 30.93 -30.92
C LYS A 91 -15.52 31.31 -29.47
N LYS A 92 -16.51 31.14 -28.59
CA LYS A 92 -16.37 31.43 -27.17
C LYS A 92 -15.44 30.42 -26.49
N TRP A 93 -15.49 29.16 -26.89
CA TRP A 93 -14.59 28.12 -26.39
C TRP A 93 -13.13 28.41 -26.74
N ALA A 94 -12.84 28.77 -28.00
CA ALA A 94 -11.50 29.15 -28.43
C ALA A 94 -10.93 30.33 -27.64
N GLN A 95 -11.77 31.32 -27.28
CA GLN A 95 -11.36 32.43 -26.40
C GLN A 95 -11.03 31.97 -24.98
N ILE A 96 -11.84 31.08 -24.40
CA ILE A 96 -11.59 30.50 -23.08
C ILE A 96 -10.27 29.71 -23.08
N GLU A 97 -10.01 28.95 -24.14
CA GLU A 97 -8.75 28.20 -24.30
C GLU A 97 -7.55 29.12 -24.45
N ALA A 98 -7.66 30.20 -25.22
CA ALA A 98 -6.59 31.20 -25.36
C ALA A 98 -6.28 31.86 -24.01
N GLN A 99 -7.30 32.33 -23.29
CA GLN A 99 -7.13 32.92 -21.96
C GLN A 99 -6.52 31.93 -20.95
N TYR A 100 -6.92 30.65 -21.01
CA TYR A 100 -6.33 29.62 -20.18
C TYR A 100 -4.85 29.39 -20.53
N LYS A 101 -4.49 29.36 -21.81
CA LYS A 101 -3.09 29.24 -22.26
C LYS A 101 -2.24 30.41 -21.73
N ASP A 102 -2.75 31.63 -21.76
CA ASP A 102 -2.02 32.80 -21.24
C ASP A 102 -1.86 32.75 -19.72
N LYS A 103 -2.92 32.39 -18.99
CA LYS A 103 -2.84 32.14 -17.54
C LYS A 103 -1.85 31.03 -17.21
N GLN A 104 -1.80 29.96 -18.01
CA GLN A 104 -0.88 28.85 -17.83
C GLN A 104 0.58 29.30 -18.03
N LYS A 105 0.87 30.11 -19.06
CA LYS A 105 2.20 30.69 -19.28
C LYS A 105 2.63 31.60 -18.12
N ALA A 106 1.73 32.47 -17.66
CA ALA A 106 1.99 33.36 -16.53
C ALA A 106 2.27 32.56 -15.24
N PHE A 107 1.46 31.54 -14.97
CA PHE A 107 1.68 30.61 -13.87
C PHE A 107 3.02 29.89 -13.98
N GLN A 108 3.37 29.33 -15.14
CA GLN A 108 4.64 28.62 -15.35
C GLN A 108 5.85 29.52 -15.04
N LYS A 109 5.79 30.80 -15.43
CA LYS A 109 6.84 31.79 -15.11
C LYS A 109 6.89 32.08 -13.60
N ALA A 110 5.74 32.29 -12.97
CA ALA A 110 5.65 32.59 -11.53
C ALA A 110 6.04 31.38 -10.65
N ASP A 111 5.78 30.15 -11.11
CA ASP A 111 6.06 28.91 -10.38
C ASP A 111 7.55 28.53 -10.44
N GLN A 112 8.35 29.10 -11.35
CA GLN A 112 9.78 28.74 -11.52
C GLN A 112 10.60 28.85 -10.23
N PRO A 113 10.59 29.98 -9.47
CA PRO A 113 11.39 30.08 -8.26
C PRO A 113 10.95 29.05 -7.21
N TRP A 114 9.65 28.78 -7.12
CA TRP A 114 9.12 27.75 -6.22
C TRP A 114 9.60 26.34 -6.62
N GLN A 115 9.62 26.03 -7.92
CA GLN A 115 10.16 24.75 -8.42
C GLN A 115 11.65 24.60 -8.14
N GLN A 116 12.45 25.68 -8.22
CA GLN A 116 13.87 25.65 -7.89
C GLN A 116 14.09 25.34 -6.40
N VAL A 117 13.30 25.95 -5.50
CA VAL A 117 13.35 25.64 -4.06
C VAL A 117 12.99 24.17 -3.82
N LEU A 118 11.96 23.65 -4.51
CA LEU A 118 11.61 22.24 -4.41
C LEU A 118 12.75 21.32 -4.88
N GLN A 119 13.36 21.62 -6.02
CA GLN A 119 14.51 20.86 -6.55
C GLN A 119 15.69 20.88 -5.58
N GLN A 120 16.02 22.03 -5.00
CA GLN A 120 17.10 22.15 -4.01
C GLN A 120 16.80 21.32 -2.75
N LYS A 121 15.55 21.35 -2.26
CA LYS A 121 15.15 20.52 -1.12
C LYS A 121 15.35 19.03 -1.38
N PHE A 122 14.99 18.54 -2.58
CA PHE A 122 15.22 17.15 -2.95
C PHE A 122 16.71 16.86 -3.15
N ALA A 123 17.47 17.77 -3.76
CA ALA A 123 18.91 17.64 -3.93
C ALA A 123 19.65 17.46 -2.60
N ILE A 124 19.22 18.18 -1.56
CA ILE A 124 19.76 18.03 -0.21
C ILE A 124 19.26 16.73 0.42
N ALA A 125 17.94 16.49 0.47
CA ALA A 125 17.35 15.37 1.20
C ALA A 125 17.73 13.99 0.64
N PHE A 126 17.93 13.89 -0.68
CA PHE A 126 18.33 12.66 -1.37
C PHE A 126 19.81 12.66 -1.74
N SER A 127 20.63 13.52 -1.13
CA SER A 127 22.09 13.38 -1.25
C SER A 127 22.57 12.15 -0.45
N PRO A 128 23.68 11.51 -0.86
CA PRO A 128 24.26 10.40 -0.10
C PRO A 128 24.51 10.74 1.38
N GLU A 129 24.98 11.96 1.66
CA GLU A 129 25.28 12.43 3.02
C GLU A 129 24.02 12.58 3.89
N SER A 130 22.91 13.00 3.30
CA SER A 130 21.62 13.08 4.00
C SER A 130 21.02 11.70 4.20
N LEU A 131 20.98 10.87 3.15
CA LEU A 131 20.41 9.52 3.22
C LEU A 131 21.16 8.61 4.21
N ALA A 132 22.47 8.80 4.38
CA ALA A 132 23.27 8.06 5.37
C ALA A 132 22.84 8.29 6.83
N GLN A 133 22.00 9.29 7.10
CA GLN A 133 21.46 9.59 8.44
C GLN A 133 20.08 8.96 8.68
N PHE A 134 19.53 8.25 7.70
CA PHE A 134 18.21 7.64 7.79
C PHE A 134 18.31 6.12 7.72
N ASP A 135 17.42 5.43 8.41
CA ASP A 135 17.24 3.98 8.31
C ASP A 135 16.19 3.63 7.25
N GLY A 136 15.40 4.61 6.82
CA GLY A 136 14.38 4.41 5.80
C GLY A 136 13.77 5.70 5.25
N VAL A 137 13.08 5.57 4.12
CA VAL A 137 12.30 6.63 3.49
C VAL A 137 10.83 6.21 3.44
N MET A 138 9.95 7.14 3.78
CA MET A 138 8.50 6.93 3.77
C MET A 138 7.82 7.89 2.82
N PHE A 139 7.03 7.38 1.88
CA PHE A 139 6.20 8.17 0.97
C PHE A 139 4.75 8.11 1.45
N VAL A 140 4.27 9.24 1.99
CA VAL A 140 2.92 9.33 2.56
C VAL A 140 2.03 10.10 1.60
N SER A 141 1.22 9.37 0.84
CA SER A 141 0.30 9.92 -0.16
C SER A 141 0.98 10.87 -1.16
N THR A 142 2.24 10.59 -1.50
CA THR A 142 2.96 11.32 -2.56
C THR A 142 2.33 11.05 -3.92
N THR A 143 2.43 11.97 -4.89
CA THR A 143 1.90 11.77 -6.24
C THR A 143 2.78 12.44 -7.30
N GLY A 144 2.77 11.89 -8.52
CA GLY A 144 3.46 12.46 -9.67
C GLY A 144 4.97 12.26 -9.67
N ASP A 145 5.67 12.95 -10.58
CA ASP A 145 7.12 12.82 -10.74
C ASP A 145 7.85 13.75 -9.75
N LEU A 146 8.24 13.18 -8.60
CA LEU A 146 9.05 13.86 -7.60
C LEU A 146 10.44 14.16 -8.16
N PRO A 147 11.04 15.33 -7.86
CA PRO A 147 12.33 15.72 -8.42
C PRO A 147 13.50 15.08 -7.65
N ILE A 148 13.46 13.75 -7.44
CA ILE A 148 14.59 13.00 -6.89
C ILE A 148 15.76 13.11 -7.89
N PRO A 149 16.93 13.64 -7.50
CA PRO A 149 18.03 13.93 -8.43
C PRO A 149 18.56 12.68 -9.13
N ASP A 150 18.70 11.59 -8.36
CA ASP A 150 19.17 10.29 -8.83
C ASP A 150 18.30 9.18 -8.24
N ILE A 151 17.33 8.72 -9.03
CA ILE A 151 16.44 7.62 -8.64
C ILE A 151 17.24 6.31 -8.52
N GLY A 152 18.27 6.11 -9.35
CA GLY A 152 19.09 4.89 -9.32
C GLY A 152 19.84 4.76 -8.01
N ALA A 153 20.51 5.83 -7.57
CA ALA A 153 21.20 5.87 -6.28
C ALA A 153 20.24 5.66 -5.10
N PHE A 154 19.05 6.28 -5.15
CA PHE A 154 18.04 6.07 -4.10
C PHE A 154 17.57 4.61 -4.02
N LEU A 155 17.29 3.98 -5.17
CA LEU A 155 16.88 2.57 -5.20
C LEU A 155 18.01 1.63 -4.75
N GLN A 156 19.26 1.93 -5.12
CA GLN A 156 20.43 1.19 -4.63
C GLN A 156 20.56 1.29 -3.11
N TRP A 157 20.35 2.47 -2.53
CA TRP A 157 20.38 2.68 -1.09
C TRP A 157 19.34 1.80 -0.37
N ILE A 158 18.13 1.64 -0.92
CA ILE A 158 17.15 0.66 -0.42
C ILE A 158 17.71 -0.77 -0.54
N GLN A 159 18.25 -1.14 -1.71
CA GLN A 159 18.85 -2.46 -1.92
C GLN A 159 19.99 -2.80 -0.96
N GLU A 160 20.66 -1.79 -0.41
CA GLU A 160 21.75 -1.96 0.54
C GLU A 160 21.28 -2.29 1.97
N GLY A 161 19.98 -2.16 2.28
CA GLY A 161 19.41 -2.57 3.56
C GLY A 161 18.42 -1.59 4.18
N HIS A 162 18.21 -0.43 3.57
CA HIS A 162 17.36 0.61 4.14
C HIS A 162 15.89 0.39 3.82
N ALA A 163 15.01 0.84 4.70
CA ALA A 163 13.58 0.62 4.58
C ALA A 163 12.92 1.55 3.54
N PHE A 164 11.91 1.04 2.86
CA PHE A 164 10.96 1.87 2.11
C PHE A 164 9.53 1.59 2.59
N ILE A 165 8.80 2.66 2.94
CA ILE A 165 7.41 2.58 3.37
C ILE A 165 6.55 3.43 2.43
N GLY A 166 5.60 2.80 1.72
CA GLY A 166 4.66 3.48 0.84
C GLY A 166 3.23 3.47 1.39
N VAL A 167 2.59 4.64 1.45
CA VAL A 167 1.21 4.77 1.92
C VAL A 167 0.32 5.36 0.83
N HIS A 168 -0.83 4.75 0.64
CA HIS A 168 -1.90 5.11 -0.28
C HIS A 168 -1.36 5.45 -1.68
N ALA A 169 -1.22 6.75 -1.95
CA ALA A 169 -0.83 7.27 -3.25
C ALA A 169 0.65 7.16 -3.59
N ALA A 170 1.50 6.60 -2.72
CA ALA A 170 2.89 6.27 -3.06
C ALA A 170 3.01 5.45 -4.37
N SER A 171 1.99 4.66 -4.73
CA SER A 171 1.91 3.93 -6.01
C SER A 171 1.57 4.81 -7.24
N ASP A 172 1.09 6.04 -7.03
CA ASP A 172 0.88 7.09 -8.03
C ASP A 172 2.10 8.03 -8.19
N THR A 173 3.20 7.72 -7.50
CA THR A 173 4.47 8.45 -7.59
C THR A 173 5.39 7.81 -8.62
N LEU A 174 6.19 8.64 -9.31
CA LEU A 174 7.26 8.20 -10.22
C LEU A 174 6.85 7.10 -11.19
N LYS A 175 5.60 7.13 -11.68
CA LYS A 175 5.07 6.12 -12.61
C LYS A 175 5.85 6.05 -13.94
N SER A 176 6.59 7.11 -14.27
CA SER A 176 7.50 7.17 -15.41
C SER A 176 8.76 6.31 -15.24
N SER A 177 9.12 5.92 -14.01
CA SER A 177 10.27 5.06 -13.70
C SER A 177 9.84 3.61 -13.49
N ASP A 178 10.24 2.74 -14.42
CA ASP A 178 10.00 1.29 -14.28
C ASP A 178 10.71 0.72 -13.04
N ALA A 179 11.88 1.23 -12.69
CA ALA A 179 12.64 0.77 -11.53
C ALA A 179 11.91 1.09 -10.20
N TYR A 180 11.30 2.27 -10.08
CA TYR A 180 10.49 2.60 -8.90
C TYR A 180 9.22 1.73 -8.84
N VAL A 181 8.54 1.55 -9.98
CA VAL A 181 7.33 0.71 -10.05
C VAL A 181 7.62 -0.74 -9.70
N GLU A 182 8.77 -1.27 -10.13
CA GLU A 182 9.23 -2.59 -9.74
C GLU A 182 9.49 -2.65 -8.22
N MET A 183 10.26 -1.71 -7.66
CA MET A 183 10.56 -1.67 -6.23
C MET A 183 9.29 -1.64 -5.37
N ILE A 184 8.36 -0.72 -5.64
CA ILE A 184 7.13 -0.61 -4.85
C ILE A 184 6.14 -1.76 -5.13
N GLY A 185 6.23 -2.41 -6.28
CA GLY A 185 5.45 -3.60 -6.65
C GLY A 185 4.19 -3.33 -7.49
N GLY A 186 3.84 -2.08 -7.76
CA GLY A 186 2.70 -1.73 -8.60
C GLY A 186 2.51 -0.23 -8.80
N ASN A 187 1.92 0.16 -9.94
CA ASN A 187 1.63 1.56 -10.25
C ASN A 187 0.12 1.82 -10.31
N PHE A 188 -0.32 2.96 -9.78
CA PHE A 188 -1.70 3.42 -9.86
C PHE A 188 -2.26 3.38 -11.30
N ALA A 189 -3.48 2.85 -11.44
CA ALA A 189 -4.24 2.77 -12.68
C ALA A 189 -5.75 3.02 -12.49
N GLY A 190 -6.15 3.65 -11.38
CA GLY A 190 -7.55 4.01 -11.10
C GLY A 190 -7.94 3.74 -9.65
N HIS A 191 -9.13 4.22 -9.29
CA HIS A 191 -9.66 4.21 -7.92
C HIS A 191 -11.19 4.03 -7.91
N PRO A 192 -11.71 2.90 -8.42
CA PRO A 192 -13.15 2.69 -8.56
C PRO A 192 -13.86 2.55 -7.20
N TRP A 193 -13.14 2.14 -6.16
CA TRP A 193 -13.62 2.11 -4.77
C TRP A 193 -13.31 3.45 -4.10
N THR A 194 -14.32 4.32 -4.06
CA THR A 194 -14.13 5.73 -3.66
C THR A 194 -14.05 5.91 -2.14
N ALA A 195 -13.46 7.03 -1.71
CA ALA A 195 -13.37 7.48 -0.30
C ALA A 195 -14.68 7.47 0.50
N LYS A 196 -15.84 7.56 -0.19
CA LYS A 196 -17.16 7.57 0.44
C LYS A 196 -17.74 6.17 0.65
N GLY A 197 -17.26 5.17 -0.08
CA GLY A 197 -17.76 3.80 -0.02
C GLY A 197 -17.09 2.99 1.09
N GLU A 198 -17.81 2.02 1.61
CA GLU A 198 -17.29 1.00 2.52
C GLU A 198 -17.19 -0.33 1.77
N HIS A 199 -15.99 -0.90 1.74
CA HIS A 199 -15.64 -2.04 0.90
C HIS A 199 -15.27 -3.24 1.75
N GLY A 200 -15.41 -4.44 1.21
CA GLY A 200 -14.97 -5.66 1.87
C GLY A 200 -13.49 -5.94 1.58
N PHE A 201 -12.81 -6.56 2.55
CA PHE A 201 -11.40 -6.91 2.48
C PHE A 201 -11.18 -8.35 2.96
N VAL A 202 -10.14 -8.99 2.41
CA VAL A 202 -9.64 -10.30 2.85
C VAL A 202 -8.26 -10.10 3.47
N ASN A 203 -8.06 -10.65 4.67
CA ASN A 203 -6.77 -10.81 5.31
C ASN A 203 -6.22 -12.20 5.00
N HIS A 204 -5.14 -12.25 4.21
CA HIS A 204 -4.54 -13.48 3.70
C HIS A 204 -3.61 -14.17 4.68
N ASP A 205 -3.27 -13.50 5.78
CA ASP A 205 -2.40 -14.07 6.82
C ASP A 205 -2.77 -13.48 8.20
N PRO A 206 -3.86 -13.95 8.83
CA PRO A 206 -4.32 -13.44 10.12
C PRO A 206 -3.31 -13.59 11.27
N THR A 207 -2.26 -14.38 11.08
CA THR A 207 -1.18 -14.56 12.05
C THR A 207 -0.02 -13.59 11.85
N HIS A 208 0.08 -12.95 10.67
CA HIS A 208 1.15 -12.02 10.36
C HIS A 208 1.08 -10.78 11.26
N PRO A 209 2.17 -10.36 11.93
CA PRO A 209 2.13 -9.24 12.88
C PRO A 209 1.56 -7.93 12.30
N ILE A 210 1.85 -7.66 11.02
CA ILE A 210 1.37 -6.49 10.27
C ILE A 210 -0.16 -6.46 10.10
N VAL A 211 -0.86 -7.61 10.08
CA VAL A 211 -2.30 -7.66 9.78
C VAL A 211 -3.14 -8.42 10.82
N LYS A 212 -2.54 -8.93 11.91
CA LYS A 212 -3.23 -9.67 12.99
C LYS A 212 -4.33 -8.87 13.73
N MET A 213 -4.36 -7.55 13.55
CA MET A 213 -5.41 -6.67 14.10
C MET A 213 -6.69 -6.66 13.26
N PHE A 214 -6.65 -7.19 12.04
CA PHE A 214 -7.82 -7.36 11.20
C PHE A 214 -8.29 -8.82 11.26
N PRO A 215 -9.60 -9.07 11.37
CA PRO A 215 -10.14 -10.42 11.19
C PRO A 215 -9.91 -10.89 9.74
N GLU A 216 -10.16 -12.18 9.49
CA GLU A 216 -10.01 -12.78 8.15
C GLU A 216 -10.78 -12.01 7.06
N ARG A 217 -11.97 -11.50 7.41
CA ARG A 217 -12.77 -10.60 6.58
C ARG A 217 -13.25 -9.42 7.39
N PHE A 218 -13.13 -8.23 6.81
CA PHE A 218 -13.59 -6.99 7.43
C PHE A 218 -14.14 -6.04 6.36
N ARG A 219 -14.87 -5.02 6.81
CA ARG A 219 -15.29 -3.90 5.97
C ARG A 219 -14.56 -2.64 6.41
N TRP A 220 -14.21 -1.80 5.45
CA TRP A 220 -13.49 -0.56 5.72
C TRP A 220 -13.86 0.54 4.73
N LYS A 221 -13.93 1.78 5.21
CA LYS A 221 -14.26 2.95 4.42
C LYS A 221 -13.01 3.74 4.06
N ASP A 222 -12.53 3.55 2.84
CA ASP A 222 -11.38 4.30 2.29
C ASP A 222 -11.44 4.36 0.76
N GLU A 223 -10.58 5.17 0.14
CA GLU A 223 -10.34 5.10 -1.31
C GLU A 223 -9.28 4.06 -1.62
N ILE A 224 -9.58 3.11 -2.52
CA ILE A 224 -8.68 2.00 -2.86
C ILE A 224 -8.28 2.05 -4.33
N TYR A 225 -6.96 2.00 -4.55
CA TYR A 225 -6.34 2.01 -5.86
C TYR A 225 -6.30 0.61 -6.48
N GLN A 226 -6.43 0.57 -7.81
CA GLN A 226 -6.07 -0.59 -8.61
C GLN A 226 -4.79 -0.30 -9.40
N TYR A 227 -4.07 -1.36 -9.79
CA TYR A 227 -2.74 -1.24 -10.38
C TYR A 227 -2.69 -1.54 -11.87
N GLY A 228 -1.77 -0.95 -12.61
CA GLY A 228 -1.59 -1.22 -14.04
C GLY A 228 -1.00 -2.61 -14.33
N PRO A 229 -0.80 -2.95 -15.61
CA PRO A 229 -0.19 -4.23 -16.02
C PRO A 229 1.24 -4.48 -15.53
N ARG A 230 1.93 -3.45 -15.01
CA ARG A 230 3.27 -3.59 -14.40
C ARG A 230 3.24 -4.16 -12.98
N TYR A 231 2.06 -4.38 -12.39
CA TYR A 231 1.94 -5.13 -11.15
C TYR A 231 2.44 -6.56 -11.35
N ASN A 232 3.36 -7.02 -10.49
CA ASN A 232 3.92 -8.37 -10.56
C ASN A 232 3.59 -9.18 -9.28
N PRO A 233 2.66 -10.15 -9.34
CA PRO A 233 2.29 -10.97 -8.18
C PRO A 233 3.44 -11.84 -7.67
N ASP A 234 4.46 -12.08 -8.49
CA ASP A 234 5.57 -12.98 -8.15
C ASP A 234 6.68 -12.27 -7.36
N ASN A 235 6.55 -10.96 -7.12
CA ASN A 235 7.55 -10.15 -6.40
C ASN A 235 7.07 -9.63 -5.03
N VAL A 236 5.80 -9.86 -4.66
CA VAL A 236 5.21 -9.35 -3.42
C VAL A 236 4.48 -10.42 -2.63
N ARG A 237 4.54 -10.31 -1.30
CA ARG A 237 3.64 -11.03 -0.40
C ARG A 237 2.44 -10.14 -0.08
N VAL A 238 1.30 -10.44 -0.68
CA VAL A 238 0.05 -9.74 -0.38
C VAL A 238 -0.47 -10.18 0.99
N LEU A 239 -0.76 -9.21 1.85
CA LEU A 239 -1.32 -9.42 3.18
C LEU A 239 -2.82 -9.10 3.21
N LEU A 240 -3.23 -8.01 2.56
CA LEU A 240 -4.63 -7.59 2.44
C LEU A 240 -5.01 -7.44 0.97
N SER A 241 -6.25 -7.74 0.62
CA SER A 241 -6.83 -7.38 -0.69
C SER A 241 -8.30 -7.00 -0.58
N ILE A 242 -8.84 -6.41 -1.64
CA ILE A 242 -10.30 -6.24 -1.76
C ILE A 242 -10.95 -7.62 -1.81
N ASP A 243 -12.02 -7.79 -1.04
CA ASP A 243 -12.99 -8.86 -1.21
C ASP A 243 -14.00 -8.43 -2.27
N MET A 244 -13.82 -8.92 -3.49
CA MET A 244 -14.65 -8.51 -4.63
C MET A 244 -16.11 -8.93 -4.47
N ALA A 245 -16.37 -10.05 -3.78
CA ALA A 245 -17.73 -10.50 -3.49
C ALA A 245 -18.47 -9.54 -2.54
N ALA A 246 -17.75 -8.90 -1.62
CA ALA A 246 -18.31 -7.96 -0.65
C ALA A 246 -18.17 -6.47 -1.03
N SER A 247 -17.70 -6.17 -2.24
CA SER A 247 -17.40 -4.81 -2.72
C SER A 247 -18.14 -4.45 -4.01
N THR A 248 -18.24 -3.15 -4.29
CA THR A 248 -18.81 -2.58 -5.51
C THR A 248 -17.90 -1.45 -6.03
N PRO A 249 -17.56 -1.40 -7.32
CA PRO A 249 -17.94 -2.34 -8.39
C PRO A 249 -17.23 -3.70 -8.27
N LYS A 250 -17.78 -4.75 -8.91
CA LYS A 250 -17.14 -6.06 -9.02
C LYS A 250 -16.31 -6.16 -10.29
N ASN A 251 -15.02 -5.94 -10.15
CA ASN A 251 -14.08 -6.07 -11.26
C ASN A 251 -13.50 -7.49 -11.33
N PRO A 252 -13.36 -8.10 -12.52
CA PRO A 252 -12.90 -9.48 -12.69
C PRO A 252 -11.36 -9.64 -12.55
N TRP A 253 -10.76 -8.98 -11.56
CA TRP A 253 -9.33 -9.10 -11.26
C TRP A 253 -9.04 -8.91 -9.77
N HIS A 254 -7.90 -9.43 -9.33
CA HIS A 254 -7.40 -9.23 -7.98
C HIS A 254 -6.95 -7.77 -7.77
N VAL A 255 -7.23 -7.23 -6.58
CA VAL A 255 -6.78 -5.90 -6.15
C VAL A 255 -6.13 -6.02 -4.77
N PRO A 256 -4.79 -6.12 -4.69
CA PRO A 256 -4.08 -6.13 -3.43
C PRO A 256 -4.18 -4.75 -2.76
N VAL A 257 -4.15 -4.74 -1.44
CA VAL A 257 -4.34 -3.52 -0.62
C VAL A 257 -3.13 -3.29 0.26
N SER A 258 -2.52 -4.33 0.80
CA SER A 258 -1.25 -4.19 1.52
C SER A 258 -0.35 -5.37 1.21
N TRP A 259 0.94 -5.11 1.06
CA TRP A 259 1.94 -6.13 0.82
C TRP A 259 3.29 -5.75 1.42
N VAL A 260 4.13 -6.76 1.54
CA VAL A 260 5.54 -6.64 1.86
C VAL A 260 6.39 -7.32 0.80
N ARG A 261 7.63 -6.89 0.66
CA ARG A 261 8.66 -7.61 -0.09
C ARG A 261 10.05 -7.22 0.37
N ASP A 262 11.00 -8.09 0.08
CA ASP A 262 12.41 -7.74 0.13
C ASP A 262 12.81 -7.12 -1.22
N TYR A 263 13.71 -6.14 -1.15
CA TYR A 263 14.31 -5.49 -2.30
C TYR A 263 15.82 -5.35 -2.06
N GLY A 264 16.62 -6.25 -2.64
CA GLY A 264 18.00 -6.44 -2.18
C GLY A 264 18.00 -6.91 -0.73
N ARG A 265 18.67 -6.17 0.15
CA ARG A 265 18.63 -6.37 1.61
C ARG A 265 17.59 -5.48 2.31
N GLY A 266 17.01 -4.50 1.61
CA GLY A 266 16.01 -3.61 2.19
C GLY A 266 14.63 -4.24 2.22
N HIS A 267 13.79 -3.73 3.11
CA HIS A 267 12.41 -4.15 3.25
C HIS A 267 11.45 -3.06 2.75
N VAL A 268 10.50 -3.47 1.92
CA VAL A 268 9.46 -2.61 1.34
C VAL A 268 8.12 -2.99 1.95
N PHE A 269 7.52 -2.06 2.69
CA PHE A 269 6.14 -2.16 3.17
C PHE A 269 5.25 -1.19 2.39
N TYR A 270 4.13 -1.68 1.88
CA TYR A 270 3.13 -0.83 1.23
C TYR A 270 1.73 -1.10 1.78
N THR A 271 0.96 -0.03 1.95
CA THR A 271 -0.48 -0.09 2.22
C THR A 271 -1.21 0.95 1.37
N ASN A 272 -2.28 0.52 0.71
CA ASN A 272 -3.18 1.32 -0.12
C ASN A 272 -4.18 2.13 0.72
N LEU A 273 -4.36 1.73 1.99
CA LEU A 273 -5.13 2.48 2.97
C LEU A 273 -4.45 3.83 3.30
N GLY A 274 -5.23 4.79 3.81
CA GLY A 274 -4.74 6.09 4.28
C GLY A 274 -5.20 7.30 3.48
N HIS A 275 -6.23 7.16 2.63
CA HIS A 275 -6.83 8.30 1.92
C HIS A 275 -7.69 9.16 2.87
N ASN A 276 -8.49 8.51 3.71
CA ASN A 276 -9.40 9.17 4.64
C ASN A 276 -8.67 9.62 5.92
N ASN A 277 -9.12 10.72 6.52
CA ASN A 277 -8.61 11.19 7.81
C ASN A 277 -8.96 10.21 8.94
N GLU A 278 -10.15 9.61 8.84
CA GLU A 278 -10.68 8.63 9.77
C GLU A 278 -9.80 7.38 9.81
N THR A 279 -9.23 6.97 8.68
CA THR A 279 -8.26 5.86 8.62
C THR A 279 -7.07 6.13 9.54
N TRP A 280 -6.50 7.34 9.52
CA TRP A 280 -5.37 7.70 10.38
C TRP A 280 -5.73 7.80 11.87
N SER A 281 -7.02 7.94 12.20
CA SER A 281 -7.51 8.02 13.58
C SER A 281 -7.93 6.66 14.14
N ASP A 282 -7.95 5.61 13.32
CA ASP A 282 -8.37 4.27 13.72
C ASP A 282 -7.21 3.46 14.34
N ASP A 283 -7.48 2.82 15.48
CA ASP A 283 -6.49 2.06 16.24
C ASP A 283 -5.97 0.82 15.48
N ALA A 284 -6.83 0.13 14.72
CA ALA A 284 -6.42 -1.02 13.93
C ALA A 284 -5.52 -0.59 12.77
N PHE A 285 -5.81 0.53 12.11
CA PHE A 285 -4.92 1.08 11.08
C PHE A 285 -3.59 1.56 11.66
N GLN A 286 -3.60 2.29 12.78
CA GLN A 286 -2.37 2.73 13.44
C GLN A 286 -1.50 1.53 13.82
N LYS A 287 -2.09 0.47 14.38
CA LYS A 287 -1.35 -0.76 14.70
C LYS A 287 -0.82 -1.46 13.45
N HIS A 288 -1.61 -1.58 12.38
CA HIS A 288 -1.17 -2.14 11.10
C HIS A 288 0.04 -1.38 10.55
N PHE A 289 -0.06 -0.06 10.55
CA PHE A 289 0.95 0.84 10.03
C PHE A 289 2.25 0.79 10.87
N THR A 290 2.13 0.82 12.19
CA THR A 290 3.27 0.72 13.11
C THR A 290 3.99 -0.62 12.96
N GLU A 291 3.26 -1.74 12.92
CA GLU A 291 3.84 -3.08 12.77
C GLU A 291 4.50 -3.24 11.39
N GLY A 292 3.90 -2.69 10.33
CA GLY A 292 4.50 -2.68 8.98
C GLY A 292 5.77 -1.84 8.89
N THR A 293 5.79 -0.69 9.57
CA THR A 293 6.99 0.16 9.67
C THR A 293 8.08 -0.51 10.49
N ALA A 294 7.74 -1.14 11.61
CA ALA A 294 8.68 -1.89 12.44
C ALA A 294 9.29 -3.08 11.69
N TRP A 295 8.49 -3.82 10.92
CA TRP A 295 8.99 -4.88 10.04
C TRP A 295 9.93 -4.33 8.97
N ALA A 296 9.56 -3.23 8.30
CA ALA A 296 10.40 -2.62 7.27
C ALA A 296 11.75 -2.14 7.84
N LEU A 297 11.78 -1.71 9.10
CA LEU A 297 12.98 -1.32 9.84
C LEU A 297 13.75 -2.51 10.44
N GLY A 298 13.36 -3.76 10.16
CA GLY A 298 14.04 -4.96 10.66
C GLY A 298 13.90 -5.17 12.18
N ARG A 299 12.85 -4.63 12.81
CA ARG A 299 12.63 -4.76 14.27
C ARG A 299 12.12 -6.14 14.69
N PHE A 300 11.57 -6.90 13.75
CA PHE A 300 11.21 -8.30 13.92
C PHE A 300 11.16 -9.02 12.57
N ASP A 301 11.33 -10.34 12.60
CA ASP A 301 11.19 -11.19 11.42
C ASP A 301 9.73 -11.60 11.19
N ALA A 302 9.29 -11.54 9.93
CA ALA A 302 8.04 -12.11 9.48
C ALA A 302 8.15 -12.57 8.01
N PRO A 303 7.33 -13.52 7.55
CA PRO A 303 7.40 -14.00 6.18
C PRO A 303 7.24 -12.88 5.14
N SER A 304 8.23 -12.72 4.26
CA SER A 304 8.24 -11.74 3.16
C SER A 304 8.14 -12.36 1.77
N LYS A 305 8.29 -13.70 1.69
CA LYS A 305 8.31 -14.43 0.41
C LYS A 305 6.99 -14.22 -0.36
N PRO A 306 7.07 -13.95 -1.67
CA PRO A 306 5.90 -13.78 -2.51
C PRO A 306 4.91 -14.95 -2.41
N ASN A 307 3.62 -14.65 -2.50
CA ASN A 307 2.53 -15.63 -2.38
C ASN A 307 1.66 -15.68 -3.65
N PRO A 308 2.23 -15.99 -4.83
CA PRO A 308 1.52 -15.90 -6.10
C PRO A 308 0.33 -16.85 -6.22
N SER A 309 0.32 -17.97 -5.51
CA SER A 309 -0.82 -18.90 -5.46
C SER A 309 -2.02 -18.31 -4.72
N ILE A 310 -1.81 -17.59 -3.61
CA ILE A 310 -2.88 -16.87 -2.90
C ILE A 310 -3.49 -15.81 -3.82
N GLN A 311 -2.63 -15.04 -4.49
CA GLN A 311 -3.08 -14.00 -5.41
C GLN A 311 -3.82 -14.60 -6.61
N ALA A 312 -3.36 -15.72 -7.16
CA ALA A 312 -4.04 -16.42 -8.25
C ALA A 312 -5.44 -16.92 -7.85
N ALA A 313 -5.60 -17.43 -6.63
CA ALA A 313 -6.91 -17.78 -6.08
C ALA A 313 -7.84 -16.55 -6.01
N GLU A 314 -7.32 -15.41 -5.57
CA GLU A 314 -8.11 -14.17 -5.52
C GLU A 314 -8.46 -13.61 -6.91
N TYR A 315 -7.61 -13.81 -7.93
CA TYR A 315 -8.00 -13.49 -9.31
C TYR A 315 -9.25 -14.27 -9.72
N LEU A 316 -9.28 -15.58 -9.48
CA LEU A 316 -10.44 -16.42 -9.78
C LEU A 316 -11.67 -16.02 -8.97
N ARG A 317 -11.52 -15.80 -7.66
CA ARG A 317 -12.59 -15.34 -6.77
C ARG A 317 -13.19 -14.00 -7.23
N SER A 318 -12.35 -13.05 -7.66
CA SER A 318 -12.81 -11.79 -8.25
C SER A 318 -13.58 -11.99 -9.56
N ALA A 319 -13.10 -12.89 -10.42
CA ALA A 319 -13.75 -13.16 -11.70
C ALA A 319 -15.13 -13.80 -11.53
N VAL A 320 -15.28 -14.78 -10.63
CA VAL A 320 -16.60 -15.38 -10.35
C VAL A 320 -17.54 -14.40 -9.63
N ALA A 321 -17.01 -13.52 -8.78
CA ALA A 321 -17.81 -12.45 -8.18
C ALA A 321 -18.38 -11.49 -9.26
N ALA A 322 -17.56 -11.11 -10.24
CA ALA A 322 -18.01 -10.29 -11.37
C ALA A 322 -18.99 -11.04 -12.30
N ALA A 323 -18.77 -12.34 -12.54
CA ALA A 323 -19.68 -13.18 -13.32
C ALA A 323 -21.06 -13.31 -12.65
N GLY A 324 -21.09 -13.50 -11.33
CA GLY A 324 -22.34 -13.60 -10.56
C GLY A 324 -23.22 -12.36 -10.68
N GLU A 325 -22.64 -11.16 -10.65
CA GLU A 325 -23.38 -9.90 -10.82
C GLU A 325 -23.94 -9.72 -12.25
N LEU A 326 -23.24 -10.19 -13.28
CA LEU A 326 -23.68 -10.06 -14.66
C LEU A 326 -24.78 -11.06 -15.05
N GLU A 327 -24.74 -12.27 -14.49
CA GLU A 327 -25.62 -13.37 -14.90
C GLU A 327 -26.71 -13.69 -13.87
N GLY A 328 -26.77 -12.94 -12.77
CA GLY A 328 -27.72 -13.20 -11.67
C GLY A 328 -27.48 -14.54 -10.98
N MET A 329 -26.26 -15.08 -11.05
CA MET A 329 -25.87 -16.32 -10.39
C MET A 329 -25.47 -16.06 -8.94
N GLU A 330 -25.79 -16.99 -8.04
CA GLU A 330 -25.38 -16.96 -6.65
C GLU A 330 -23.85 -17.10 -6.54
N HIS A 331 -23.16 -15.97 -6.35
CA HIS A 331 -21.70 -15.89 -6.37
C HIS A 331 -21.04 -16.75 -5.28
N ASP A 332 -21.71 -17.01 -4.16
CA ASP A 332 -21.19 -17.86 -3.08
C ASP A 332 -21.06 -19.32 -3.50
N ALA A 333 -22.00 -19.83 -4.31
CA ALA A 333 -21.93 -21.21 -4.81
C ALA A 333 -20.78 -21.39 -5.81
N LEU A 334 -20.60 -20.43 -6.72
CA LEU A 334 -19.47 -20.41 -7.66
C LEU A 334 -18.14 -20.29 -6.93
N ARG A 335 -18.07 -19.43 -5.91
CA ARG A 335 -16.90 -19.28 -5.05
C ARG A 335 -16.55 -20.61 -4.36
N ALA A 336 -17.55 -21.30 -3.79
CA ALA A 336 -17.33 -22.59 -3.14
C ALA A 336 -16.78 -23.66 -4.11
N GLN A 337 -17.23 -23.68 -5.37
CA GLN A 337 -16.69 -24.58 -6.40
C GLN A 337 -15.23 -24.25 -6.74
N VAL A 338 -14.91 -22.96 -6.91
CA VAL A 338 -13.53 -22.50 -7.11
C VAL A 338 -12.64 -22.92 -5.93
N ASP A 339 -13.09 -22.67 -4.71
CA ASP A 339 -12.32 -23.01 -3.50
C ASP A 339 -12.12 -24.53 -3.36
N ALA A 340 -13.13 -25.34 -3.71
CA ALA A 340 -13.01 -26.81 -3.74
C ALA A 340 -11.98 -27.30 -4.79
N LYS A 341 -11.97 -26.71 -5.99
CA LYS A 341 -10.96 -27.05 -7.01
C LYS A 341 -9.55 -26.64 -6.58
N ILE A 342 -9.39 -25.46 -5.98
CA ILE A 342 -8.09 -25.00 -5.46
C ILE A 342 -7.61 -25.92 -4.33
N ALA A 343 -8.51 -26.38 -3.46
CA ALA A 343 -8.17 -27.33 -2.41
C ALA A 343 -7.73 -28.70 -2.96
N ALA A 344 -8.33 -29.14 -4.08
CA ALA A 344 -7.97 -30.39 -4.75
C ALA A 344 -6.65 -30.31 -5.56
N ASP A 345 -6.42 -29.18 -6.23
CA ASP A 345 -5.19 -28.88 -6.97
C ASP A 345 -4.80 -27.39 -6.80
N PRO A 346 -3.89 -27.07 -5.85
CA PRO A 346 -3.45 -25.69 -5.63
C PRO A 346 -2.77 -25.05 -6.85
N SER A 347 -2.24 -25.85 -7.78
CA SER A 347 -1.58 -25.34 -8.98
C SER A 347 -2.58 -24.84 -10.03
N TRP A 348 -3.82 -25.33 -9.98
CA TRP A 348 -4.90 -24.96 -10.91
C TRP A 348 -5.12 -23.45 -10.96
N ALA A 349 -5.18 -22.77 -9.80
CA ALA A 349 -5.35 -21.32 -9.76
C ALA A 349 -4.23 -20.57 -10.50
N THR A 350 -2.98 -20.99 -10.28
CA THR A 350 -1.82 -20.40 -10.93
C THR A 350 -1.85 -20.63 -12.45
N GLN A 351 -2.28 -21.82 -12.89
CA GLN A 351 -2.45 -22.14 -14.32
C GLN A 351 -3.56 -21.30 -14.97
N MET A 352 -4.64 -21.00 -14.26
CA MET A 352 -5.75 -20.18 -14.75
C MET A 352 -5.45 -18.67 -14.77
N ARG A 353 -4.49 -18.21 -13.97
CA ARG A 353 -4.16 -16.77 -13.79
C ARG A 353 -4.02 -15.99 -15.11
N PRO A 354 -3.30 -16.48 -16.15
CA PRO A 354 -3.17 -15.73 -17.41
C PRO A 354 -4.53 -15.48 -18.11
N GLN A 355 -5.44 -16.45 -18.08
CA GLN A 355 -6.77 -16.33 -18.67
C GLN A 355 -7.61 -15.30 -17.93
N VAL A 356 -7.56 -15.32 -16.58
CA VAL A 356 -8.29 -14.37 -15.74
C VAL A 356 -7.73 -12.95 -15.88
N VAL A 357 -6.41 -12.78 -15.94
CA VAL A 357 -5.78 -11.48 -16.16
C VAL A 357 -6.21 -10.86 -17.50
N ALA A 358 -6.40 -11.66 -18.54
CA ALA A 358 -6.84 -11.19 -19.85
C ALA A 358 -8.24 -10.53 -19.82
N LEU A 359 -9.11 -10.92 -18.88
CA LEU A 359 -10.46 -10.35 -18.71
C LEU A 359 -10.42 -8.84 -18.48
N ARG A 360 -9.35 -8.33 -17.87
CA ARG A 360 -9.20 -6.89 -17.57
C ARG A 360 -9.19 -6.00 -18.80
N SER A 361 -8.84 -6.54 -19.96
CA SER A 361 -8.84 -5.81 -21.24
C SER A 361 -10.21 -5.82 -21.94
N LEU A 362 -11.17 -6.60 -21.44
CA LEU A 362 -12.48 -6.79 -22.06
C LEU A 362 -13.52 -5.86 -21.45
N ASN A 363 -14.58 -5.58 -22.21
CA ASN A 363 -15.74 -4.83 -21.77
C ASN A 363 -17.00 -5.29 -22.54
N GLY A 364 -18.18 -4.92 -22.02
CA GLY A 364 -19.47 -5.21 -22.65
C GLY A 364 -19.68 -6.70 -22.92
N GLU A 365 -20.22 -7.01 -24.09
CA GLU A 365 -20.53 -8.38 -24.53
C GLU A 365 -19.31 -9.30 -24.52
N LYS A 366 -18.12 -8.79 -24.91
CA LYS A 366 -16.88 -9.59 -24.90
C LYS A 366 -16.52 -10.06 -23.49
N LEU A 367 -16.71 -9.19 -22.50
CA LEU A 367 -16.46 -9.54 -21.10
C LEU A 367 -17.49 -10.55 -20.59
N SER A 368 -18.78 -10.33 -20.86
CA SER A 368 -19.85 -11.28 -20.47
C SER A 368 -19.59 -12.67 -21.05
N THR A 369 -19.30 -12.77 -22.36
CA THR A 369 -18.98 -14.05 -23.01
C THR A 369 -17.76 -14.74 -22.40
N ALA A 370 -16.71 -13.99 -22.09
CA ALA A 370 -15.51 -14.56 -21.47
C ALA A 370 -15.76 -15.04 -20.03
N LEU A 371 -16.58 -14.32 -19.26
CA LEU A 371 -16.97 -14.73 -17.91
C LEU A 371 -17.88 -15.97 -17.92
N LYS A 372 -18.80 -16.08 -18.88
CA LYS A 372 -19.62 -17.29 -19.08
C LYS A 372 -18.75 -18.52 -19.31
N LYS A 373 -17.82 -18.41 -20.25
CA LYS A 373 -16.88 -19.49 -20.54
C LYS A 373 -16.05 -19.86 -19.31
N LEU A 374 -15.57 -18.88 -18.54
CA LEU A 374 -14.85 -19.14 -17.30
C LEU A 374 -15.72 -19.92 -16.29
N VAL A 375 -16.99 -19.57 -16.14
CA VAL A 375 -17.92 -20.28 -15.25
C VAL A 375 -18.17 -21.70 -15.74
N GLU A 376 -18.35 -21.92 -17.05
CA GLU A 376 -18.47 -23.25 -17.65
C GLU A 376 -17.24 -24.12 -17.41
N ASP A 377 -16.03 -23.55 -17.52
CA ASP A 377 -14.77 -24.27 -17.25
C ASP A 377 -14.58 -24.61 -15.74
N ILE A 378 -15.30 -23.91 -14.85
CA ILE A 378 -15.31 -24.15 -13.40
C ILE A 378 -16.32 -25.24 -13.00
N GLN A 379 -17.40 -25.42 -13.74
CA GLN A 379 -18.39 -26.46 -13.46
C GLN A 379 -17.92 -27.83 -13.97
#